data_AF-A0A241WF12-F1
#
_entry.id   AF-A0A241WF12-F1
#
_cell.length_a   1.000
_cell.length_b   1.000
_cell.length_c   1.000
_cell.angle_alpha   90.00
_cell.angle_beta   90.00
_cell.angle_gamma   90.00
#
_symmetry.space_group_name_H-M   'P 1'
#
loop_
_entity.id
_entity.type
_entity.pdbx_description
1 polymer ?
#
loop_
_entity_poly.entity_id
_entity_poly.type
_entity_poly.pdbx_seq_one_letter_code
_entity_poly.pdbx_strand_id
1 'polypeptide(L)'
;MTATGCSVFSYADDAAASPVQPLTKEEIQKGITDLRELQNQRIEAWGASLKPEDFERSWFGRILKKQKRQEVCGIYQSIVDETLKLAVQNRSRLPEADQKLLDDRNAFIQSLGYQNNIVDTQMGFNCRLK
;
A
#
# COMPACT_ATOMS: atom_id res chain seq x y z
N MET A 1 37.59 -41.80 41.65
CA MET A 1 37.37 -41.25 40.29
C MET A 1 36.23 -40.26 40.38
N THR A 2 36.57 -38.99 40.49
CA THR A 2 35.66 -37.84 40.58
C THR A 2 35.40 -37.32 39.17
N ALA A 3 34.13 -37.31 38.74
CA ALA A 3 33.72 -36.65 37.52
C ALA A 3 32.95 -35.38 37.88
N THR A 4 33.65 -34.28 37.64
CA THR A 4 33.26 -32.87 37.71
C THR A 4 32.01 -32.57 36.87
N GLY A 5 31.17 -31.67 37.38
CA GLY A 5 29.92 -31.25 36.75
C GLY A 5 30.08 -30.48 35.44
N CYS A 6 28.96 -30.34 34.72
CA CYS A 6 28.82 -29.42 33.60
C CYS A 6 27.69 -28.44 33.86
N SER A 7 28.06 -27.17 33.69
CA SER A 7 27.33 -25.94 33.95
C SER A 7 26.03 -25.78 33.16
N VAL A 8 25.12 -25.05 33.79
CA VAL A 8 23.93 -24.45 33.21
C VAL A 8 24.35 -23.39 32.18
N PHE A 9 23.92 -23.52 30.92
CA PHE A 9 24.02 -22.44 29.95
C PHE A 9 22.80 -21.52 30.11
N SER A 10 23.02 -20.36 30.71
CA SER A 10 22.07 -19.24 30.69
C SER A 10 22.24 -18.48 29.37
N TYR A 11 21.25 -18.57 28.47
CA TYR A 11 21.17 -17.66 27.33
C TYR A 11 20.45 -16.39 27.78
N ALA A 12 21.25 -15.42 28.25
CA ALA A 12 20.80 -14.04 28.32
C ALA A 12 20.87 -13.45 26.91
N ASP A 13 19.80 -13.66 26.13
CA ASP A 13 19.56 -12.92 24.89
C ASP A 13 18.88 -11.60 25.27
N ASP A 14 19.63 -10.73 25.95
CA ASP A 14 19.27 -9.33 26.13
C ASP A 14 19.70 -8.60 24.84
N ALA A 15 19.00 -8.90 23.74
CA ALA A 15 19.01 -8.06 22.56
C ALA A 15 18.34 -6.75 22.97
N ALA A 16 19.15 -5.80 23.44
CA ALA A 16 18.76 -4.43 23.72
C ALA A 16 17.93 -3.90 22.55
N ALA A 17 16.60 -3.93 22.71
CA ALA A 17 15.67 -3.38 21.75
C ALA A 17 15.88 -1.87 21.76
N SER A 18 16.65 -1.37 20.79
CA SER A 18 16.70 0.07 20.51
C SER A 18 15.27 0.61 20.50
N PRO A 19 14.98 1.69 21.23
CA PRO A 19 13.62 2.21 21.34
C PRO A 19 13.10 2.50 19.92
N VAL A 20 12.04 1.80 19.53
CA VAL A 20 11.39 1.96 18.23
C VAL A 20 10.82 3.38 18.20
N GLN A 21 11.49 4.27 17.46
CA GLN A 21 11.06 5.66 17.36
C GLN A 21 9.79 5.75 16.48
N PRO A 22 8.74 6.44 16.94
CA PRO A 22 7.54 6.65 16.14
C PRO A 22 7.90 7.40 14.87
N LEU A 23 7.11 7.19 13.81
CA LEU A 23 7.25 7.98 12.57
C LEU A 23 7.04 9.47 12.87
N THR A 24 7.95 10.32 12.40
CA THR A 24 7.77 11.76 12.52
C THR A 24 6.73 12.26 11.51
N LYS A 25 6.19 13.46 11.76
CA LYS A 25 5.22 14.09 10.85
C LYS A 25 5.82 14.31 9.45
N GLU A 26 7.11 14.64 9.40
CA GLU A 26 7.85 14.87 8.16
C GLU A 26 8.02 13.58 7.36
N GLU A 27 8.36 12.47 8.04
CA GLU A 27 8.44 11.14 7.40
C GLU A 27 7.10 10.72 6.80
N ILE A 28 6.00 10.94 7.54
CA ILE A 28 4.64 10.63 7.07
C ILE A 28 4.28 11.49 5.86
N GLN A 29 4.48 12.81 5.94
CA GLN A 29 4.14 13.73 4.86
C GLN A 29 4.96 13.44 3.60
N LYS A 30 6.24 13.11 3.76
CA LYS A 30 7.09 12.67 2.66
C LYS A 30 6.59 11.37 2.05
N GLY A 31 6.30 10.35 2.86
CA GLY A 31 5.77 9.08 2.39
C GLY A 31 4.47 9.21 1.59
N ILE A 32 3.53 10.04 2.06
CA ILE A 32 2.27 10.33 1.35
C ILE A 32 2.55 11.00 -0.01
N THR A 33 3.48 11.95 -0.02
CA THR A 33 3.84 12.69 -1.24
C THR A 33 4.49 11.76 -2.26
N ASP A 34 5.47 10.96 -1.83
CA ASP A 34 6.21 10.02 -2.67
C ASP A 34 5.25 8.96 -3.27
N LEU A 35 4.29 8.45 -2.49
CA LEU A 35 3.28 7.49 -2.97
C LEU A 35 2.32 8.11 -3.99
N ARG A 36 1.89 9.36 -3.77
CA ARG A 36 1.03 10.08 -4.72
C ARG A 36 1.77 10.34 -6.02
N GLU A 37 3.03 10.74 -5.95
CA GLU A 37 3.86 10.97 -7.12
C GLU A 37 4.05 9.68 -7.91
N LEU A 38 4.39 8.58 -7.23
CA LEU A 38 4.52 7.26 -7.85
C LEU A 38 3.23 6.82 -8.56
N GLN A 39 2.07 7.04 -7.92
CA GLN A 39 0.78 6.76 -8.54
C GLN A 39 0.58 7.57 -9.82
N ASN A 40 0.82 8.89 -9.76
CA ASN A 40 0.68 9.77 -10.91
C ASN A 40 1.60 9.37 -12.06
N GLN A 41 2.88 9.09 -11.77
CA GLN A 41 3.84 8.63 -12.77
C GLN A 41 3.39 7.34 -13.46
N ARG A 42 2.86 6.36 -12.71
CA ARG A 42 2.34 5.11 -13.28
C ARG A 42 1.12 5.35 -14.16
N ILE A 43 0.20 6.21 -13.73
CA ILE A 43 -1.00 6.56 -14.51
C ILE A 43 -0.60 7.31 -15.79
N GLU A 44 0.32 8.26 -15.71
CA GLU A 44 0.82 9.02 -16.86
C GLU A 44 1.55 8.11 -17.86
N ALA A 45 2.46 7.27 -17.38
CA ALA A 45 3.19 6.32 -18.21
C ALA A 45 2.24 5.31 -18.90
N TRP A 46 1.25 4.80 -18.15
CA TRP A 46 0.21 3.95 -18.71
C TRP A 46 -0.63 4.69 -19.75
N GLY A 47 -1.05 5.92 -19.45
CA GLY A 47 -1.84 6.76 -20.36
C GLY A 47 -1.10 7.08 -21.66
N ALA A 48 0.20 7.36 -21.58
CA ALA A 48 1.07 7.61 -22.73
C ALA A 48 1.27 6.36 -23.62
N SER A 49 1.06 5.16 -23.07
CA SER A 49 1.17 3.90 -23.82
C SER A 49 -0.11 3.54 -24.59
N LEU A 50 -1.22 4.25 -24.36
CA LEU A 50 -2.51 3.95 -24.97
C LEU A 50 -2.53 4.25 -26.46
N LYS A 51 -3.14 3.35 -27.23
CA LYS A 51 -3.28 3.45 -28.68
C LYS A 51 -4.75 3.60 -29.10
N PRO A 52 -5.06 4.06 -30.31
CA PRO A 52 -6.44 4.19 -30.76
C PRO A 52 -7.27 2.88 -30.64
N GLU A 53 -6.65 1.73 -30.88
CA GLU A 53 -7.24 0.40 -30.78
C GLU A 53 -7.59 -0.03 -29.34
N ASP A 54 -7.07 0.66 -28.33
CA ASP A 54 -7.39 0.41 -26.92
C ASP A 54 -8.77 0.95 -26.51
N PHE A 55 -9.39 1.72 -27.41
CA PHE A 55 -10.68 2.34 -27.20
C PHE A 55 -11.77 1.64 -28.02
N GLU A 56 -12.99 1.68 -27.49
CA GLU A 56 -14.21 1.24 -28.16
C GLU A 56 -15.20 2.42 -28.27
N ARG A 57 -16.07 2.36 -29.28
CA ARG A 57 -17.10 3.37 -29.49
C ARG A 57 -18.27 3.10 -28.55
N SER A 58 -18.71 4.15 -27.86
CA SER A 58 -19.90 4.18 -27.01
C SER A 58 -20.86 5.25 -27.52
N TRP A 59 -22.08 5.27 -26.97
CA TRP A 59 -23.08 6.29 -27.31
C TRP A 59 -22.61 7.72 -26.97
N PHE A 60 -21.75 7.88 -25.95
CA PHE A 60 -21.25 9.18 -25.49
C PHE A 60 -19.83 9.51 -25.98
N GLY A 61 -19.27 8.74 -26.91
CA GLY A 61 -17.92 8.94 -27.43
C GLY A 61 -17.04 7.69 -27.33
N ARG A 62 -15.73 7.86 -27.18
CA ARG A 62 -14.78 6.74 -27.06
C ARG A 62 -14.50 6.45 -25.59
N ILE A 63 -14.54 5.18 -25.24
CA ILE A 63 -14.21 4.70 -23.89
C ILE A 63 -13.11 3.64 -23.97
N LEU A 64 -12.40 3.44 -22.86
CA LEU A 64 -11.43 2.36 -22.77
C LEU A 64 -12.11 1.00 -22.83
N LYS A 65 -11.52 0.08 -23.60
CA LYS A 65 -11.91 -1.34 -23.56
C LYS A 65 -11.79 -1.90 -22.16
N LYS A 66 -12.59 -2.92 -21.85
CA LYS A 66 -12.62 -3.58 -20.53
C LYS A 66 -11.23 -3.96 -20.02
N GLN A 67 -10.37 -4.52 -20.88
CA GLN A 67 -9.01 -4.90 -20.51
C GLN A 67 -8.19 -3.70 -20.01
N LYS A 68 -8.21 -2.58 -20.74
CA LYS A 68 -7.48 -1.37 -20.34
C LYS A 68 -8.03 -0.74 -19.06
N ARG A 69 -9.35 -0.79 -18.85
CA ARG A 69 -9.95 -0.41 -17.57
C ARG A 69 -9.40 -1.24 -16.41
N GLN A 70 -9.21 -2.55 -16.61
CA GLN A 70 -8.62 -3.42 -15.59
C GLN A 70 -7.14 -3.11 -15.33
N GLU A 71 -6.36 -2.78 -16.36
CA GLU A 71 -4.94 -2.39 -16.20
C GLU A 71 -4.79 -1.19 -15.27
N VAL A 72 -5.54 -0.10 -15.50
CA VAL A 72 -5.44 1.08 -14.63
C VAL A 72 -6.04 0.84 -13.25
N CYS A 73 -7.08 0.02 -13.11
CA CYS A 73 -7.52 -0.42 -11.77
C CYS A 73 -6.42 -1.21 -11.04
N GLY A 74 -5.61 -1.99 -11.77
CA GLY A 74 -4.43 -2.65 -11.24
C GLY A 74 -3.36 -1.68 -10.73
N ILE A 75 -3.21 -0.51 -11.36
CA ILE A 75 -2.30 0.53 -10.88
C ILE A 75 -2.75 1.04 -9.51
N TYR A 76 -4.02 1.42 -9.37
CA TYR A 76 -4.56 1.86 -8.07
C TYR A 76 -4.44 0.78 -7.00
N GLN A 77 -4.77 -0.46 -7.35
CA GLN A 77 -4.64 -1.62 -6.47
C GLN A 77 -3.19 -1.80 -5.98
N SER A 78 -2.21 -1.73 -6.90
CA SER A 78 -0.79 -1.90 -6.56
C SER A 78 -0.28 -0.86 -5.59
N ILE A 79 -0.73 0.40 -5.70
CA ILE A 79 -0.33 1.47 -4.78
C ILE A 79 -0.87 1.21 -3.37
N VAL A 80 -2.11 0.75 -3.24
CA VAL A 80 -2.68 0.35 -1.95
C VAL A 80 -1.92 -0.84 -1.36
N ASP A 81 -1.58 -1.83 -2.18
CA ASP A 81 -0.79 -3.00 -1.76
C ASP A 81 0.60 -2.60 -1.24
N GLU A 82 1.29 -1.74 -1.97
CA GLU A 82 2.61 -1.23 -1.59
C GLU A 82 2.53 -0.40 -0.30
N THR A 83 1.50 0.45 -0.17
CA THR A 83 1.29 1.25 1.03
C THR A 83 1.01 0.37 2.25
N LEU A 84 0.13 -0.64 2.10
CA LEU A 84 -0.16 -1.59 3.18
C LEU A 84 1.09 -2.38 3.58
N LYS A 85 1.87 -2.84 2.59
CA LYS A 85 3.13 -3.55 2.84
C LYS A 85 4.11 -2.69 3.64
N LEU A 86 4.28 -1.42 3.27
CA LEU A 86 5.14 -0.48 3.99
C LEU A 86 4.63 -0.22 5.42
N ALA A 87 3.32 -0.09 5.60
CA ALA A 87 2.71 0.11 6.90
C ALA A 87 2.90 -1.11 7.82
N VAL A 88 2.73 -2.34 7.29
CA VAL A 88 2.99 -3.59 8.02
C VAL A 88 4.46 -3.72 8.40
N GLN A 89 5.39 -3.38 7.50
CA GLN A 89 6.84 -3.38 7.80
C GLN A 89 7.22 -2.39 8.90
N ASN A 90 6.46 -1.29 9.04
CA ASN A 90 6.69 -0.26 10.05
C ASN A 90 5.65 -0.31 11.18
N ARG A 91 4.95 -1.45 11.38
CA ARG A 91 3.81 -1.57 12.31
C ARG A 91 4.14 -1.08 13.72
N SER A 92 5.31 -1.42 14.25
CA SER A 92 5.75 -1.03 15.60
C SER A 92 6.00 0.47 15.76
N ARG A 93 6.15 1.22 14.66
CA ARG A 93 6.35 2.68 14.64
C ARG A 93 5.04 3.46 14.50
N LEU A 94 3.91 2.77 14.30
CA LEU A 94 2.60 3.37 14.14
C LEU A 94 1.85 3.45 15.48
N PRO A 95 0.97 4.46 15.66
CA PRO A 95 0.02 4.48 16.78
C PRO A 95 -0.83 3.20 16.84
N GLU A 96 -1.22 2.77 18.04
CA GLU A 96 -2.00 1.52 18.23
C GLU A 96 -3.32 1.51 17.43
N ALA A 97 -3.97 2.67 17.29
CA ALA A 97 -5.17 2.82 16.48
C ALA A 97 -4.92 2.46 15.00
N ASP A 98 -3.78 2.87 14.44
CA ASP A 98 -3.43 2.61 13.05
C ASP A 98 -2.94 1.19 12.85
N GLN A 99 -2.31 0.59 13.85
CA GLN A 99 -1.90 -0.82 13.79
C GLN A 99 -3.10 -1.76 13.63
N LYS A 100 -4.24 -1.44 14.27
CA LYS A 100 -5.49 -2.23 14.16
C LYS A 100 -6.08 -2.17 12.75
N LEU A 101 -5.89 -1.05 12.04
CA LEU A 101 -6.35 -0.92 10.66
C LEU A 101 -5.59 -1.86 9.70
N LEU A 102 -4.36 -2.27 10.03
CA LEU A 102 -3.56 -3.14 9.17
C LEU A 102 -4.06 -4.59 9.14
N ASP A 103 -4.89 -4.98 10.11
CA ASP A 103 -5.45 -6.33 10.20
C ASP A 103 -6.70 -6.50 9.31
N ASP A 104 -7.37 -5.39 8.95
CA ASP A 104 -8.47 -5.36 8.00
C ASP A 104 -8.15 -4.45 6.83
N ARG A 105 -7.89 -5.08 5.68
CA ARG A 105 -7.57 -4.38 4.44
C ARG A 105 -8.64 -3.39 4.00
N ASN A 106 -9.93 -3.68 4.23
CA ASN A 106 -11.00 -2.73 3.90
C ASN A 106 -10.94 -1.50 4.80
N ALA A 107 -10.70 -1.71 6.10
CA ALA A 107 -10.53 -0.61 7.05
C ALA A 107 -9.31 0.25 6.69
N PHE A 108 -8.20 -0.39 6.31
CA PHE A 108 -7.02 0.30 5.81
C PHE A 108 -7.33 1.14 4.56
N ILE A 109 -7.96 0.56 3.53
CA ILE A 109 -8.35 1.29 2.31
C ILE A 109 -9.23 2.50 2.64
N GLN A 110 -10.19 2.35 3.56
CA GLN A 110 -11.06 3.44 3.98
C GLN A 110 -10.30 4.54 4.74
N SER A 111 -9.29 4.19 5.54
CA SER A 111 -8.43 5.16 6.21
C SER A 111 -7.60 6.01 5.24
N LEU A 112 -7.36 5.52 4.02
CA LEU A 112 -6.73 6.30 2.94
C LEU A 112 -7.71 7.31 2.30
N GLY A 113 -8.98 7.34 2.72
CA GLY A 113 -10.01 8.25 2.22
C GLY A 113 -10.86 7.68 1.08
N TYR A 114 -10.68 6.41 0.71
CA TYR A 114 -11.50 5.76 -0.30
C TYR A 114 -12.84 5.31 0.26
N GLN A 115 -13.92 5.96 -0.15
CA GLN A 115 -15.27 5.57 0.26
C GLN A 115 -15.71 4.29 -0.46
N ASN A 116 -16.22 3.31 0.30
CA ASN A 116 -16.68 2.02 -0.22
C ASN A 116 -15.64 1.27 -1.07
N ASN A 117 -14.35 1.53 -0.84
CA ASN A 117 -13.23 1.04 -1.65
C ASN A 117 -13.34 1.41 -3.13
N ILE A 118 -13.95 2.57 -3.44
CA ILE A 118 -14.11 3.05 -4.81
C ILE A 118 -13.11 4.17 -5.09
N VAL A 119 -12.40 4.03 -6.20
CA VAL A 119 -11.64 5.10 -6.83
C VAL A 119 -12.46 5.65 -7.98
N ASP A 120 -12.77 6.95 -7.90
CA ASP A 120 -13.27 7.71 -9.04
C ASP A 120 -12.09 8.06 -9.95
N THR A 121 -12.03 7.41 -11.11
CA THR A 121 -10.90 7.57 -12.03
C THR A 121 -10.99 8.83 -12.88
N GLN A 122 -12.14 9.51 -12.89
CA GLN A 122 -12.47 10.58 -13.85
C GLN A 122 -12.41 10.16 -15.34
N MET A 123 -12.21 8.87 -15.64
CA MET A 123 -12.13 8.32 -17.01
C MET A 123 -13.47 7.72 -17.49
N GLY A 124 -14.58 8.06 -16.81
CA GLY A 124 -15.92 7.53 -17.13
C GLY A 124 -16.20 6.12 -16.57
N PHE A 125 -15.38 5.63 -15.64
CA PHE A 125 -15.63 4.41 -14.87
C PHE A 125 -14.94 4.48 -13.51
N ASN A 126 -15.34 3.59 -12.61
CA ASN A 126 -14.78 3.49 -11.27
C ASN A 126 -13.97 2.20 -11.11
N CYS A 127 -12.93 2.26 -10.29
CA CYS A 127 -12.18 1.08 -9.86
C CYS A 127 -12.59 0.70 -8.44
N ARG A 128 -12.81 -0.59 -8.20
CA ARG A 128 -13.05 -1.12 -6.85
C ARG A 128 -11.78 -1.76 -6.33
N LEU A 129 -11.27 -1.23 -5.24
CA LEU A 129 -10.14 -1.77 -4.49
C LEU A 129 -10.61 -3.00 -3.71
N LYS A 130 -9.81 -4.06 -3.77
CA LYS A 130 -10.04 -5.32 -3.05
C LYS A 130 -8.95 -5.55 -2.03
#